data_AF-A0A3E0KS76-F1
#
_entry.id   AF-A0A3E0KS76-F1
#
_cell.length_a   1.000
_cell.length_b   1.000
_cell.length_c   1.000
_cell.angle_alpha   90.00
_cell.angle_beta   90.00
_cell.angle_gamma   90.00
#
_symmetry.space_group_name_H-M   'P 1'
#
loop_
_entity.id
_entity.type
_entity.pdbx_description
1 polymer ?
#
loop_
_entity_poly.entity_id
_entity_poly.type
_entity_poly.pdbx_seq_one_letter_code
_entity_poly.pdbx_strand_id
1 'polypeptide(L)'
;MDGTSQAPNCAAPGAERAAAPGAGPGSGRQFLTLSGQPVKAVYRPEDAPIDYARDLGDPGRYPFTRGPYETMYRGRLWPMPQFAGSRTAARTQRR
;
A
#
# COMPACT_ATOMS: atom_id res chain seq x y z
N MET A 1 33.40 -26.25 -24.36
CA MET A 1 31.99 -25.86 -24.59
C MET A 1 31.38 -25.68 -23.22
N ASP A 2 31.76 -24.61 -22.55
CA ASP A 2 31.39 -24.37 -21.16
C ASP A 2 31.36 -22.84 -20.99
N GLY A 3 30.34 -22.27 -21.64
CA GLY A 3 30.00 -20.87 -21.52
C GLY A 3 29.38 -20.59 -20.15
N THR A 4 30.21 -20.49 -19.12
CA THR A 4 29.81 -19.93 -17.84
C THR A 4 29.76 -18.41 -18.00
N SER A 5 28.58 -17.91 -18.38
CA SER A 5 28.24 -16.49 -18.33
C SER A 5 28.22 -16.04 -16.87
N GLN A 6 29.36 -15.55 -16.40
CA GLN A 6 29.47 -14.84 -15.13
C GLN A 6 28.79 -13.47 -15.31
N ALA A 7 27.54 -13.35 -14.89
CA ALA A 7 26.88 -12.06 -14.77
C ALA A 7 27.65 -11.19 -13.77
N PRO A 8 27.98 -9.92 -14.08
CA PRO A 8 28.57 -9.03 -13.10
C PRO A 8 27.50 -8.67 -12.05
N ASN A 9 27.86 -8.99 -10.81
CA ASN A 9 27.15 -8.65 -9.58
C ASN A 9 27.00 -7.12 -9.45
N CYS A 10 25.87 -6.58 -9.91
CA CYS A 10 25.48 -5.19 -9.63
C CYS A 10 24.74 -5.10 -8.30
N ALA A 11 25.46 -5.37 -7.20
CA ALA A 11 25.08 -4.87 -5.89
C ALA A 11 25.71 -3.48 -5.71
N ALA A 12 25.01 -2.44 -6.16
CA ALA A 12 25.34 -1.07 -5.78
C ALA A 12 24.55 -0.71 -4.51
N PRO A 13 25.19 -0.44 -3.37
CA PRO A 13 24.51 0.15 -2.23
C PRO A 13 24.29 1.64 -2.54
N GLY A 14 23.09 2.15 -2.29
CA GLY A 14 22.79 3.59 -2.43
C GLY A 14 21.93 3.98 -3.64
N ALA A 15 21.07 3.09 -4.14
CA ALA A 15 19.99 3.51 -5.03
C ALA A 15 18.88 4.20 -4.22
N GLU A 16 19.13 5.44 -3.79
CA GLU A 16 18.07 6.36 -3.38
C GLU A 16 17.14 6.53 -4.58
N ARG A 17 15.96 5.91 -4.49
CA ARG A 17 14.99 5.91 -5.59
C ARG A 17 14.57 7.34 -5.84
N ALA A 18 14.85 7.81 -7.05
CA ALA A 18 14.44 9.10 -7.56
C ALA A 18 12.98 9.38 -7.20
N ALA A 19 12.78 10.45 -6.43
CA ALA A 19 11.47 10.96 -6.08
C ALA A 19 10.63 11.12 -7.35
N ALA A 20 9.43 10.53 -7.34
CA ALA A 20 8.38 10.88 -8.30
C ALA A 20 8.22 12.41 -8.35
N PRO A 21 7.81 13.01 -9.48
CA PRO A 21 7.79 14.45 -9.67
C PRO A 21 6.71 15.11 -8.78
N GLY A 22 7.02 15.27 -7.50
CA GLY A 22 6.32 16.13 -6.56
C GLY A 22 7.06 17.46 -6.53
N ALA A 23 6.39 18.51 -6.97
CA ALA A 23 6.90 19.87 -7.00
C ALA A 23 7.69 20.22 -5.72
N GLY A 24 8.88 20.80 -5.90
CA GLY A 24 9.72 21.25 -4.79
C GLY A 24 9.00 22.26 -3.90
N PRO A 25 9.49 22.46 -2.66
CA PRO A 25 8.95 23.46 -1.76
C PRO A 25 9.20 24.86 -2.35
N GLY A 26 8.17 25.47 -2.93
CA GLY A 26 8.31 26.81 -3.53
C GLY A 26 7.22 27.23 -4.51
N SER A 27 6.43 26.30 -5.08
CA SER A 27 5.22 26.71 -5.81
C SER A 27 4.10 26.91 -4.80
N GLY A 28 3.52 28.11 -4.66
CA GLY A 28 2.38 28.41 -3.78
C GLY A 28 1.06 27.68 -4.11
N ARG A 29 1.16 26.48 -4.71
CA ARG A 29 0.06 25.61 -5.08
C ARG A 29 -0.18 24.62 -3.94
N GLN A 30 -1.38 24.64 -3.37
CA GLN A 30 -1.79 23.64 -2.37
C GLN A 30 -2.12 22.33 -3.07
N PHE A 31 -1.51 21.23 -2.63
CA PHE A 31 -1.87 19.89 -3.09
C PHE A 31 -2.95 19.35 -2.18
N LEU A 32 -4.13 19.07 -2.73
CA LEU A 32 -5.29 18.56 -1.99
C LEU A 32 -5.56 17.10 -2.39
N THR A 33 -6.00 16.29 -1.43
CA THR A 33 -6.58 14.97 -1.73
C THR A 33 -7.95 15.12 -2.39
N LEU A 34 -8.51 14.03 -2.92
CA LEU A 34 -9.90 13.99 -3.41
C LEU A 34 -10.93 14.41 -2.34
N SER A 35 -10.59 14.24 -1.06
CA SER A 35 -11.40 14.64 0.09
C SER A 35 -11.12 16.08 0.55
N GLY A 36 -10.26 16.84 -0.14
CA GLY A 36 -9.94 18.23 0.16
C GLY A 36 -8.92 18.45 1.29
N GLN A 37 -8.20 17.41 1.73
CA GLN A 37 -7.16 17.57 2.75
C GLN A 37 -5.83 18.02 2.15
N PRO A 38 -5.13 19.00 2.75
CA PRO A 38 -3.82 19.43 2.29
C PRO A 38 -2.75 18.36 2.50
N VAL A 39 -1.92 18.14 1.49
CA VAL A 39 -0.85 17.13 1.48
C VAL A 39 0.51 17.83 1.55
N LYS A 40 1.30 17.50 2.57
CA LYS A 40 2.69 17.97 2.70
C LYS A 40 3.59 17.23 1.69
N ALA A 41 4.65 17.90 1.23
CA ALA A 41 5.60 17.29 0.28
C ALA A 41 6.38 16.11 0.89
N VAL A 42 6.70 16.19 2.18
CA VAL A 42 7.39 15.15 2.94
C VAL A 42 6.73 15.03 4.31
N TYR A 43 6.46 13.80 4.74
CA TYR A 43 6.00 13.49 6.10
C TYR A 43 7.15 12.91 6.90
N ARG A 44 7.44 13.53 8.04
CA ARG A 44 8.48 13.10 8.98
C ARG A 44 7.87 12.38 10.18
N PRO A 45 8.67 11.66 10.99
CA PRO A 45 8.17 11.06 12.23
C PRO A 45 7.50 12.08 13.18
N GLU A 46 7.92 13.35 13.11
CA GLU A 46 7.33 14.49 13.84
C GLU A 46 5.87 14.77 13.44
N ASP A 47 5.49 14.49 12.19
CA ASP A 47 4.14 14.74 11.65
C ASP A 47 3.12 13.68 12.07
N ALA A 48 3.58 12.56 12.65
CA ALA A 48 2.75 11.44 13.06
C ALA A 48 2.98 11.12 14.56
N PRO A 49 2.42 11.94 15.48
CA PRO A 49 2.44 11.64 16.90
C PRO A 49 1.47 10.48 17.19
N ILE A 50 1.94 9.25 16.99
CA ILE A 50 1.17 8.01 17.18
C ILE A 50 1.74 7.27 18.38
N ASP A 51 0.91 6.94 19.36
CA ASP A 51 1.29 6.00 20.42
C ASP A 51 1.06 4.57 19.93
N TYR A 52 2.14 3.79 19.81
CA TYR A 52 2.07 2.42 19.31
C TYR A 52 1.08 1.57 20.12
N ALA A 53 1.08 1.66 21.45
CA ALA A 53 0.29 0.78 22.30
C ALA A 53 -1.20 1.12 22.25
N ARG A 54 -1.52 2.40 22.04
CA ARG A 54 -2.90 2.91 22.05
C ARG A 54 -3.54 2.94 20.67
N ASP A 55 -2.81 3.44 19.67
CA ASP A 55 -3.40 3.85 18.39
C ASP A 55 -3.12 2.83 17.27
N LEU A 56 -2.02 2.08 17.36
CA LEU A 56 -1.58 1.19 16.27
C LEU A 56 -1.75 -0.29 16.63
N GLY A 57 -1.23 -0.69 17.79
CA GLY A 57 -1.32 -2.04 18.34
C GLY A 57 -0.67 -3.13 17.48
N ASP A 58 -0.84 -4.36 17.94
CA ASP A 58 -0.53 -5.56 17.17
C ASP A 58 -1.78 -6.04 16.40
N PRO A 59 -1.61 -6.67 15.22
CA PRO A 59 -2.73 -7.19 14.45
C PRO A 59 -3.51 -8.23 15.27
N GLY A 60 -4.84 -8.20 15.18
CA GLY A 60 -5.71 -9.10 15.96
C GLY A 60 -6.03 -8.62 17.39
N ARG A 61 -5.45 -7.50 17.83
CA ARG A 61 -5.76 -6.87 19.13
C ARG A 61 -6.37 -5.48 18.93
N TYR A 62 -7.20 -5.06 19.88
CA TYR A 62 -7.69 -3.67 19.94
C TYR A 62 -6.49 -2.70 19.91
N PRO A 63 -6.48 -1.62 19.09
CA PRO A 63 -7.60 -0.98 18.37
C PRO A 63 -7.91 -1.50 16.94
N PHE A 64 -7.32 -2.63 16.52
CA PHE A 64 -7.52 -3.23 15.19
C PHE A 64 -7.10 -2.36 14.00
N THR A 65 -6.33 -1.29 14.21
CA THR A 65 -5.83 -0.39 13.16
C THR A 65 -5.01 -1.14 12.09
N ARG A 66 -4.28 -2.19 12.50
CA ARG A 66 -3.51 -3.06 11.59
C ARG A 66 -4.28 -4.26 11.06
N GLY A 67 -5.54 -4.39 11.46
CA GLY A 67 -6.44 -5.43 11.01
C GLY A 67 -6.98 -6.31 12.15
N PRO A 68 -8.13 -6.96 11.91
CA PRO A 68 -8.86 -7.70 12.94
C PRO A 68 -8.30 -9.09 13.23
N TYR A 69 -7.42 -9.64 12.38
CA TYR A 69 -6.89 -11.01 12.52
C TYR A 69 -5.37 -10.98 12.69
N GLU A 70 -4.82 -11.84 13.55
CA GLU A 70 -3.38 -11.89 13.85
C GLU A 70 -2.54 -12.22 12.59
N THR A 71 -2.99 -13.17 11.77
CA THR A 71 -2.27 -13.60 10.56
C THR A 71 -2.67 -12.81 9.31
N MET A 72 -3.74 -12.00 9.37
CA MET A 72 -4.33 -11.29 8.22
C MET A 72 -4.40 -12.19 6.96
N TYR A 73 -4.04 -11.64 5.80
CA TYR A 73 -4.04 -12.34 4.52
C TYR A 73 -2.93 -13.37 4.33
N ARG A 74 -2.05 -13.56 5.32
CA ARG A 74 -1.07 -14.66 5.31
C ARG A 74 -1.74 -16.00 5.62
N GLY A 75 -2.83 -15.99 6.40
CA GLY A 75 -3.61 -17.20 6.71
C GLY A 75 -4.72 -17.45 5.69
N ARG A 76 -5.52 -16.42 5.38
CA ARG A 76 -6.63 -16.52 4.43
C ARG A 76 -6.65 -15.29 3.54
N LEU A 77 -6.51 -15.50 2.23
CA LEU A 77 -6.65 -14.44 1.24
C LEU A 77 -8.03 -13.80 1.30
N TRP A 78 -8.10 -12.52 0.92
CA TRP A 78 -9.39 -11.87 0.72
C TRP A 78 -10.16 -12.66 -0.34
N PRO A 79 -11.39 -13.11 -0.06
CA PRO A 79 -12.20 -13.79 -1.08
C PRO A 79 -12.38 -12.82 -2.24
N MET A 80 -12.20 -13.28 -3.48
CA MET A 80 -12.54 -12.48 -4.64
C MET A 80 -14.01 -12.72 -4.97
N PRO A 81 -14.95 -11.85 -4.54
CA PRO A 81 -16.35 -12.04 -4.89
C PRO A 81 -16.53 -11.82 -6.39
N GLN A 82 -17.08 -12.81 -7.07
CA GLN A 82 -17.55 -12.64 -8.44
C GLN A 82 -18.93 -12.00 -8.38
N PHE A 83 -19.04 -10.75 -8.81
CA PHE A 83 -20.34 -10.11 -8.98
C PHE A 83 -20.92 -10.55 -10.33
N ALA A 84 -21.77 -11.58 -10.32
CA ALA A 84 -22.52 -12.01 -11.48
C ALA A 84 -23.99 -11.59 -11.34
N GLY A 85 -24.50 -10.86 -12.34
CA GLY A 85 -25.90 -10.45 -12.37
C GLY A 85 -26.35 -10.19 -13.81
N SER A 86 -27.37 -10.91 -14.26
CA SER A 86 -28.09 -10.62 -15.49
C SER A 86 -29.59 -10.57 -15.21
N ARG A 87 -30.34 -9.75 -15.96
CA ARG A 87 -31.78 -9.52 -15.76
C ARG A 87 -32.66 -10.79 -15.78
N THR A 88 -32.14 -11.92 -16.26
CA THR A 88 -32.83 -13.21 -16.26
C THR A 88 -32.00 -14.24 -15.48
N ALA A 89 -32.64 -14.95 -14.54
CA ALA A 89 -31.99 -15.95 -13.68
C ALA A 89 -31.26 -17.04 -14.49
N ALA A 90 -31.84 -17.47 -15.62
CA ALA A 90 -31.25 -18.48 -16.50
C ALA A 90 -29.90 -18.08 -17.13
N ARG A 91 -29.65 -16.78 -17.33
CA ARG A 91 -28.36 -16.27 -17.85
C ARG A 91 -27.32 -16.08 -16.76
N THR A 92 -27.73 -15.86 -15.50
CA THR A 92 -26.82 -15.70 -14.36
C THR A 92 -26.27 -17.05 -13.88
N GLN A 93 -27.07 -18.11 -13.97
CA GLN A 93 -26.65 -19.47 -13.59
C GLN A 93 -25.78 -20.16 -14.65
N ARG A 94 -25.71 -19.62 -15.86
CA ARG A 94 -24.89 -20.16 -16.95
C ARG A 94 -23.43 -19.76 -16.71
N ARG A 95 -22.71 -20.62 -16.01
CA ARG A 95 -21.25 -20.56 -15.90
C ARG A 95 -20.58 -21.18 -17.12
#